data_AF-A0A060C770-F1
#
_entry.id   AF-A0A060C770-F1
#
_cell.length_a   1.000
_cell.length_b   1.000
_cell.length_c   1.000
_cell.angle_alpha   90.00
_cell.angle_beta   90.00
_cell.angle_gamma   90.00
#
_symmetry.space_group_name_H-M   'P 1'
#
loop_
_entity.id
_entity.type
_entity.pdbx_description
1 polymer ?
#
loop_
_entity_poly.entity_id
_entity_poly.type
_entity_poly.pdbx_seq_one_letter_code
_entity_poly.pdbx_strand_id
1 'polypeptide(L)'
;MGLTGEEIPDDIKYASIVDYLLDNQIDVKKIFSPEHGFRGDVDAGETVKSGKDVKTGLPIVSLYGKNKKPTKEQIADLDIIIFDIQDVGARFYTYISTLHYVMEAAAENGKKVIVLDRPNPNGHYVD
;
A
#
# COMPACT_ATOMS: atom_id res chain seq x y z
N MET A 1 -19.59 11.82 0.28
CA MET A 1 -20.93 11.94 0.91
C MET A 1 -21.16 10.64 1.67
N GLY A 2 -21.33 10.53 3.00
CA GLY A 2 -21.36 11.51 4.12
C GLY A 2 -20.01 11.71 4.85
N LEU A 3 -19.75 12.80 5.57
CA LEU A 3 -20.38 13.39 6.78
C LEU A 3 -19.83 12.79 8.09
N THR A 4 -18.82 13.42 8.69
CA THR A 4 -18.92 14.10 10.00
C THR A 4 -17.99 15.31 9.96
N GLY A 5 -18.52 16.48 10.34
CA GLY A 5 -17.79 17.74 10.38
C GLY A 5 -17.12 17.95 11.72
N GLU A 6 -16.18 17.08 12.09
CA GLU A 6 -15.16 17.47 13.06
C GLU A 6 -13.99 18.04 12.25
N GLU A 7 -13.69 19.32 12.46
CA GLU A 7 -12.42 19.89 12.02
C GLU A 7 -11.32 19.01 12.62
N ILE A 8 -10.57 18.34 11.74
CA ILE A 8 -9.36 17.66 12.14
C ILE A 8 -8.45 18.73 12.75
N PRO A 9 -7.99 18.56 14.00
CA PRO A 9 -7.11 19.53 14.64
C PRO A 9 -5.89 19.86 13.76
N ASP A 10 -5.55 21.15 13.64
CA ASP A 10 -4.44 21.65 12.81
C ASP A 10 -3.06 21.04 13.17
N ASP A 11 -2.94 20.39 14.34
CA ASP A 11 -1.75 19.71 14.82
C ASP A 11 -1.64 18.24 14.37
N ILE A 12 -2.68 17.65 13.76
CA ILE A 12 -2.61 16.31 13.17
C ILE A 12 -1.87 16.39 11.83
N LYS A 13 -0.57 16.07 11.89
CA LYS A 13 0.24 15.88 10.69
C LYS A 13 -0.06 14.53 10.05
N TYR A 14 -0.73 14.56 8.90
CA TYR A 14 -0.80 13.39 8.03
C TYR A 14 0.57 13.15 7.37
N ALA A 15 1.22 12.05 7.74
CA ALA A 15 2.44 11.59 7.11
C ALA A 15 2.20 10.26 6.41
N SER A 16 2.78 10.11 5.22
CA SER A 16 2.85 8.80 4.58
C SER A 16 3.68 7.85 5.42
N ILE A 17 3.27 6.57 5.52
CA ILE A 17 4.04 5.54 6.22
C ILE A 17 5.48 5.46 5.70
N VAL A 18 5.71 5.68 4.41
CA VAL A 18 7.07 5.68 3.83
C VAL A 18 7.92 6.80 4.41
N ASP A 19 7.36 8.01 4.49
CA ASP A 19 8.08 9.15 5.04
C ASP A 19 8.39 8.91 6.53
N TYR A 20 7.42 8.38 7.29
CA TYR A 20 7.62 8.03 8.69
C TYR A 20 8.73 6.98 8.88
N LEU A 21 8.77 5.92 8.07
CA LEU A 21 9.80 4.89 8.14
C LEU A 21 11.19 5.48 7.83
N LEU A 22 11.30 6.32 6.80
CA LEU A 22 12.55 6.97 6.42
C LEU A 22 13.05 7.93 7.50
N ASP A 23 12.17 8.74 8.08
CA ASP A 23 12.50 9.67 9.17
C ASP A 23 13.00 8.92 10.43
N ASN A 24 12.56 7.67 10.61
CA ASN A 24 13.01 6.77 11.69
C ASN A 24 14.19 5.87 11.27
N GLN A 25 14.90 6.21 10.19
CA GLN A 25 16.11 5.53 9.71
C GLN A 25 15.88 4.04 9.36
N ILE A 26 14.66 3.68 8.97
CA ILE A 26 14.35 2.35 8.44
C ILE A 26 14.69 2.34 6.95
N ASP A 27 15.42 1.30 6.53
CA ASP A 27 15.88 1.12 5.15
C ASP A 27 14.74 0.67 4.23
N VAL A 28 13.96 1.63 3.73
CA VAL A 28 12.90 1.37 2.75
C VAL A 28 13.52 1.19 1.37
N LYS A 29 13.38 0.01 0.77
CA LYS A 29 13.96 -0.28 -0.56
C LYS A 29 13.08 0.12 -1.73
N LYS A 30 11.77 -0.02 -1.60
CA LYS A 30 10.80 0.20 -2.69
C LYS A 30 9.39 0.31 -2.17
N ILE A 31 8.53 0.84 -3.02
CA ILE A 31 7.11 1.02 -2.77
C ILE A 31 6.34 0.12 -3.74
N PHE A 32 5.42 -0.69 -3.22
CA PHE A 32 4.47 -1.43 -4.05
C PHE A 32 3.16 -0.65 -4.09
N SER A 33 2.70 -0.27 -5.28
CA SER A 33 1.44 0.46 -5.46
C SER A 33 0.44 -0.40 -6.24
N PRO A 34 -0.83 -0.48 -5.82
CA PRO A 34 -1.91 -1.05 -6.62
C PRO A 34 -2.21 -0.22 -7.90
N GLU A 35 -3.47 -0.19 -8.32
CA GLU A 35 -3.99 0.50 -9.52
C GLU A 35 -3.77 2.03 -9.54
N HIS A 36 -3.62 2.66 -8.37
CA HIS A 36 -3.52 4.11 -8.21
C HIS A 36 -2.12 4.54 -7.75
N GLY A 37 -1.74 5.80 -8.05
CA GLY A 37 -0.46 6.38 -7.64
C GLY A 37 -0.30 6.44 -6.11
N PHE A 38 0.92 6.20 -5.63
CA PHE A 38 1.23 6.09 -4.20
C PHE A 38 0.93 7.37 -3.39
N ARG A 39 1.15 8.56 -3.96
CA ARG A 39 0.94 9.84 -3.26
C ARG A 39 -0.42 10.49 -3.50
N GLY A 40 -1.32 9.85 -4.25
CA GLY A 40 -2.65 10.41 -4.54
C GLY A 40 -2.66 11.59 -5.53
N ASP A 41 -1.50 12.01 -6.02
CA ASP A 41 -1.36 13.11 -7.00
C ASP A 41 -1.64 12.69 -8.46
N VAL A 42 -2.03 11.42 -8.68
CA VAL A 42 -2.19 10.82 -10.01
C VAL A 42 -3.61 10.28 -10.15
N ASP A 43 -4.36 10.79 -11.13
CA ASP A 43 -5.77 10.45 -11.37
C ASP A 43 -5.99 8.95 -11.65
N ALA A 44 -7.19 8.48 -11.31
CA ALA A 44 -7.63 7.12 -11.59
C ALA A 44 -7.60 6.84 -13.11
N GLY A 45 -6.70 5.95 -13.53
CA GLY A 45 -6.56 5.52 -14.93
C GLY A 45 -5.29 6.00 -15.63
N GLU A 46 -4.50 6.90 -15.04
CA GLU A 46 -3.15 7.11 -15.52
C GLU A 46 -2.28 5.91 -15.15
N THR A 47 -1.66 5.30 -16.17
CA THR A 47 -0.79 4.16 -15.98
C THR A 47 0.42 4.61 -15.15
N VAL A 48 0.45 4.24 -13.87
CA VAL A 48 1.66 4.31 -13.04
C VAL A 48 2.64 3.30 -13.62
N LYS A 49 3.31 3.66 -14.72
CA LYS A 49 4.49 2.95 -15.19
C LYS A 49 5.45 2.92 -14.01
N SER A 50 6.06 1.76 -13.75
CA SER A 50 7.10 1.61 -12.74
C SER A 50 8.01 2.83 -12.75
N GLY A 51 8.02 3.54 -11.63
CA GLY A 51 8.52 4.91 -11.55
C GLY A 51 9.42 5.10 -10.33
N LYS A 52 9.68 6.36 -9.98
CA LYS A 52 10.31 6.73 -8.72
C LYS A 52 9.40 7.69 -7.98
N ASP A 53 9.32 7.54 -6.67
CA ASP A 53 8.71 8.53 -5.81
C ASP A 53 9.52 9.83 -5.87
N VAL A 54 8.89 10.95 -6.23
CA VAL A 54 9.60 12.22 -6.47
C VAL A 54 10.24 12.74 -5.19
N LYS A 55 9.61 12.53 -4.04
CA LYS A 55 10.09 13.02 -2.74
C LYS A 55 11.27 12.21 -2.21
N THR A 56 11.19 10.88 -2.29
CA THR A 56 12.17 9.98 -1.64
C THR A 56 13.16 9.35 -2.61
N GLY A 57 12.89 9.41 -3.91
CA GLY A 57 13.68 8.73 -4.95
C GLY A 57 13.48 7.21 -5.00
N LEU A 58 12.61 6.66 -4.14
CA LEU A 58 12.38 5.22 -4.03
C LEU A 58 11.70 4.67 -5.29
N PRO A 59 12.11 3.48 -5.77
CA PRO A 59 11.44 2.84 -6.88
C PRO A 59 10.00 2.44 -6.50
N ILE A 60 9.07 2.69 -7.43
CA ILE A 60 7.67 2.30 -7.33
C ILE A 60 7.43 1.11 -8.28
N VAL A 61 6.95 0.02 -7.72
CA VAL A 61 6.57 -1.20 -8.44
C VAL A 61 5.05 -1.30 -8.46
N SER A 62 4.45 -1.27 -9.65
CA SER A 62 2.99 -1.45 -9.80
C SER A 62 2.60 -2.92 -9.62
N LEU A 63 1.63 -3.19 -8.76
CA LEU A 63 0.99 -4.49 -8.55
C LEU A 63 -0.39 -4.57 -9.22
N TYR A 64 -0.48 -4.14 -10.49
CA TYR A 64 -1.72 -4.10 -11.26
C TYR A 64 -1.59 -4.80 -12.61
N GLY A 65 -2.73 -5.05 -13.28
CA GLY A 65 -2.78 -5.64 -14.62
C GLY A 65 -2.18 -7.05 -14.67
N LYS A 66 -1.06 -7.21 -15.38
CA LYS A 66 -0.34 -8.49 -15.49
C LYS A 66 0.60 -8.78 -14.31
N ASN A 67 0.89 -7.78 -13.46
CA ASN A 67 1.86 -7.89 -12.36
C ASN A 67 1.18 -7.87 -10.97
N LYS A 68 0.04 -8.57 -10.79
CA LYS A 68 -0.74 -8.50 -9.52
C LYS A 68 -0.03 -9.12 -8.31
N LYS A 69 0.85 -10.11 -8.56
CA LYS A 69 1.66 -10.79 -7.57
C LYS A 69 3.11 -10.31 -7.70
N PRO A 70 3.76 -9.86 -6.62
CA PRO A 70 5.18 -9.51 -6.67
C PRO A 70 6.00 -10.70 -7.18
N THR A 71 6.91 -10.47 -8.13
CA THR A 71 7.82 -11.52 -8.58
C THR A 71 8.92 -11.78 -7.55
N LYS A 72 9.55 -12.95 -7.63
CA LYS A 72 10.70 -13.30 -6.77
C LYS A 72 11.80 -12.24 -6.83
N GLU A 73 12.09 -11.72 -8.01
CA GLU A 73 13.12 -10.70 -8.24
C GLU A 73 12.73 -9.37 -7.61
N GLN A 74 11.44 -9.02 -7.62
CA GLN A 74 10.94 -7.78 -7.04
C GLN A 74 11.07 -7.76 -5.50
N ILE A 75 11.06 -8.93 -4.85
CA ILE A 75 11.14 -9.06 -3.38
C ILE A 75 12.45 -9.67 -2.88
N ALA A 76 13.41 -9.97 -3.77
CA ALA A 76 14.62 -10.71 -3.42
C ALA A 76 15.47 -9.99 -2.35
N ASP A 77 15.58 -8.68 -2.48
CA ASP A 77 16.32 -7.72 -1.63
C ASP A 77 15.54 -7.22 -0.42
N LEU A 78 14.34 -7.78 -0.15
CA LEU A 78 13.50 -7.37 0.98
C LEU A 78 13.59 -8.40 2.11
N ASP A 79 13.63 -7.93 3.36
CA ASP A 79 13.48 -8.79 4.54
C ASP A 79 12.01 -8.86 5.00
N ILE A 80 11.31 -7.73 4.90
CA ILE A 80 9.94 -7.53 5.39
C ILE A 80 9.15 -6.76 4.33
N ILE A 81 7.88 -7.14 4.13
CA ILE A 81 6.90 -6.40 3.35
C ILE A 81 5.84 -5.85 4.32
N ILE A 82 5.63 -4.53 4.29
CA ILE A 82 4.59 -3.86 5.09
C ILE A 82 3.40 -3.60 4.19
N PHE A 83 2.21 -4.02 4.64
CA PHE A 83 0.94 -3.71 3.99
C PHE A 83 0.15 -2.73 4.87
N ASP A 84 -0.05 -1.51 4.35
CA ASP A 84 -0.76 -0.43 5.03
C ASP A 84 -1.69 0.29 4.03
N ILE A 85 -2.87 -0.28 3.81
CA ILE A 85 -3.87 0.26 2.89
C ILE A 85 -5.25 0.18 3.55
N GLN A 86 -6.00 1.27 3.46
CA GLN A 86 -7.39 1.30 3.91
C GLN A 86 -8.28 0.55 2.91
N ASP A 87 -8.84 -0.58 3.33
CA ASP A 87 -9.88 -1.30 2.58
C ASP A 87 -11.29 -0.82 2.99
N VAL A 88 -12.32 -1.22 2.26
CA VAL A 88 -13.72 -0.85 2.52
C VAL A 88 -14.59 -2.03 2.94
N GLY A 89 -14.04 -3.24 3.06
CA GLY A 89 -14.76 -4.42 3.54
C GLY A 89 -15.72 -5.03 2.52
N ALA A 90 -15.46 -4.86 1.23
CA ALA A 90 -16.31 -5.39 0.16
C ALA A 90 -15.47 -6.17 -0.85
N ARG A 91 -15.93 -7.39 -1.19
CA ARG A 91 -15.16 -8.36 -2.01
C ARG A 91 -14.73 -7.84 -3.39
N PHE A 92 -15.50 -6.93 -3.98
CA PHE A 92 -15.19 -6.36 -5.29
C PHE A 92 -14.13 -5.25 -5.26
N TYR A 93 -13.71 -4.81 -4.08
CA TYR A 93 -12.50 -3.98 -3.92
C TYR A 93 -11.26 -4.88 -3.87
N THR A 94 -10.25 -4.51 -4.66
CA THR A 94 -9.16 -5.42 -5.02
C THR A 94 -7.96 -5.37 -4.07
N TYR A 95 -7.94 -4.48 -3.07
CA TYR A 95 -6.80 -4.34 -2.15
C TYR A 95 -6.56 -5.60 -1.31
N ILE A 96 -7.62 -6.25 -0.81
CA ILE A 96 -7.48 -7.55 -0.14
C ILE A 96 -6.95 -8.65 -1.07
N SER A 97 -7.26 -8.58 -2.37
CA SER A 97 -6.69 -9.49 -3.37
C SER A 97 -5.20 -9.24 -3.56
N THR A 98 -4.78 -7.96 -3.58
CA THR A 98 -3.36 -7.59 -3.60
C THR A 98 -2.64 -8.11 -2.35
N LEU A 99 -3.21 -7.94 -1.15
CA LEU A 99 -2.64 -8.50 0.08
C LEU A 99 -2.47 -10.03 -0.02
N HIS A 100 -3.49 -10.74 -0.51
CA HIS A 100 -3.41 -12.18 -0.71
C HIS A 100 -2.21 -12.57 -1.59
N TYR A 101 -2.04 -11.94 -2.75
CA TYR A 101 -0.91 -12.23 -3.63
C TYR A 101 0.45 -11.85 -3.02
N VAL A 102 0.52 -10.76 -2.26
CA VAL A 102 1.73 -10.38 -1.52
C VAL A 102 2.09 -11.44 -0.48
N MET A 103 1.11 -11.92 0.29
CA MET A 103 1.33 -12.98 1.28
C MET A 103 1.77 -14.29 0.63
N GLU A 104 1.16 -14.66 -0.50
CA GLU A 104 1.54 -15.84 -1.26
C GLU A 104 3.00 -15.75 -1.74
N ALA A 105 3.37 -14.64 -2.40
CA ALA A 105 4.74 -14.42 -2.88
C ALA A 105 5.76 -14.39 -1.72
N ALA A 106 5.39 -13.79 -0.58
CA ALA A 106 6.23 -13.76 0.60
C ALA A 106 6.46 -15.17 1.17
N ALA A 107 5.40 -15.98 1.30
CA ALA A 107 5.49 -17.36 1.79
C ALA A 107 6.38 -18.23 0.89
N GLU A 108 6.23 -18.12 -0.43
CA GLU A 108 7.06 -18.84 -1.42
C GLU A 108 8.55 -18.49 -1.35
N ASN A 109 8.89 -17.29 -0.87
CA ASN A 109 10.25 -16.76 -0.88
C ASN A 109 10.82 -16.53 0.53
N GLY A 110 10.15 -17.04 1.58
CA GLY A 110 10.60 -16.94 2.96
C GLY A 110 10.65 -15.50 3.50
N LYS A 111 9.80 -14.61 3.00
CA LYS A 111 9.73 -13.20 3.43
C LYS A 111 8.68 -13.01 4.52
N LYS A 112 8.89 -12.02 5.40
CA LYS A 112 7.90 -11.66 6.42
C LYS A 112 6.92 -10.63 5.87
N VAL A 113 5.65 -10.74 6.25
CA VAL A 113 4.62 -9.74 5.97
C VAL A 113 4.12 -9.17 7.29
N ILE A 114 4.09 -7.84 7.40
CA ILE A 114 3.46 -7.12 8.51
C ILE A 114 2.26 -6.38 7.93
N VAL A 115 1.08 -6.66 8.48
CA VAL A 115 -0.14 -5.90 8.16
C VAL A 115 -0.34 -4.85 9.25
N LEU A 116 -0.33 -3.58 8.85
CA LEU A 116 -0.75 -2.50 9.73
C LEU A 116 -2.28 -2.43 9.64
N ASP A 117 -2.93 -3.07 10.61
CA ASP A 117 -4.38 -3.25 10.58
C ASP A 117 -5.11 -1.90 10.57
N ARG A 118 -6.22 -1.83 9.84
CA ARG A 118 -7.05 -0.64 9.70
C ARG A 118 -8.52 -1.00 9.93
N PRO A 119 -9.32 -0.10 10.52
CA PRO A 119 -10.74 -0.37 10.72
C PRO A 119 -11.44 -0.70 9.41
N ASN A 120 -12.27 -1.75 9.39
CA ASN A 120 -13.17 -2.03 8.29
C ASN A 120 -14.39 -1.08 8.38
N PRO A 121 -14.59 -0.16 7.42
CA PRO A 121 -15.72 0.78 7.43
C PRO A 121 -17.09 0.09 7.46
N ASN A 122 -17.18 -1.11 6.87
CA ASN A 122 -18.39 -1.94 6.83
C ASN A 122 -18.34 -3.12 7.80
N GLY A 123 -17.41 -3.13 8.76
CA GLY A 123 -17.21 -4.26 9.69
C GLY A 123 -18.36 -4.51 10.68
N HIS A 124 -19.41 -3.68 10.65
CA HIS A 124 -20.57 -3.78 11.54
C HIS A 124 -21.64 -4.75 11.03
N TYR A 125 -21.53 -5.27 9.80
CA TYR A 125 -22.45 -6.25 9.23
C TYR A 125 -21.73 -7.23 8.30
N VAL A 126 -22.41 -8.33 7.99
CA VAL A 126 -21.99 -9.31 6.99
C VAL A 126 -23.20 -9.59 6.10
N ASP A 127 -23.00 -9.49 4.78
CA ASP A 127 -24.00 -9.71 3.73
C ASP A 127 -23.35 -10.43 2.53
#